data_AF-A0A933TCM9-F1
#
_entry.id   AF-A0A933TCM9-F1
#
_cell.length_a   1.000
_cell.length_b   1.000
_cell.length_c   1.000
_cell.angle_alpha   90.00
_cell.angle_beta   90.00
_cell.angle_gamma   90.00
#
_symmetry.space_group_name_H-M   'P 1'
#
loop_
_entity.id
_entity.type
_entity.pdbx_description
1 polymer ?
#
loop_
_entity_poly.entity_id
_entity_poly.type
_entity_poly.pdbx_seq_one_letter_code
_entity_poly.pdbx_strand_id
1 'polypeptide(L)'
;MRTNGVIYVDTVLEKDLESGSVEQVANVATLPGIVGASMAMPDIHTGYGFPIGGVAAFDIKEGVISPGGVGYDINCGVRLLRSNLKRETLVPRLKELADALYNEIPSGVGSKGKIRLGPDEEEKLLLKGARWAFEKGLGDVSDLEKIESGGCLDGADPSIISQRAYERGRAQQGTLGSGNHFLEVQYVDEIYDEKTANALGLFKDQITVMIHTGSRGFGHQVCTDFLEVMSRAVQK
;
A
#
# COMPACT_ATOMS: atom_id res chain seq x y z
N MET A 1 -27.69 0.25 11.80
CA MET A 1 -26.41 0.99 11.74
C MET A 1 -26.27 1.84 13.00
N ARG A 2 -25.05 2.09 13.47
CA ARG A 2 -24.73 2.95 14.62
C ARG A 2 -24.45 4.40 14.20
N THR A 3 -24.08 4.61 12.94
CA THR A 3 -23.82 5.91 12.33
C THR A 3 -24.29 5.92 10.87
N ASN A 4 -24.15 7.04 10.18
CA ASN A 4 -24.44 7.18 8.74
C ASN A 4 -23.32 6.57 7.88
N GLY A 5 -23.70 6.15 6.67
CA GLY A 5 -22.76 5.92 5.57
C GLY A 5 -22.66 7.17 4.69
N VAL A 6 -21.47 7.50 4.21
CA VAL A 6 -21.24 8.61 3.26
C VAL A 6 -20.40 8.10 2.10
N ILE A 7 -20.93 8.22 0.88
CA ILE A 7 -20.24 7.82 -0.35
C ILE A 7 -19.99 9.10 -1.17
N TYR A 8 -18.72 9.38 -1.48
CA TYR A 8 -18.32 10.54 -2.27
C TYR A 8 -18.30 10.18 -3.75
N VAL A 9 -19.32 10.56 -4.52
CA VAL A 9 -19.39 10.31 -5.97
C VAL A 9 -20.06 11.48 -6.68
N ASP A 10 -19.80 11.62 -7.98
CA ASP A 10 -20.59 12.49 -8.85
C ASP A 10 -21.72 11.70 -9.52
N THR A 11 -22.55 12.38 -10.32
CA THR A 11 -23.68 11.76 -11.02
C THR A 11 -23.27 10.73 -12.09
N VAL A 12 -21.99 10.71 -12.48
CA VAL A 12 -21.47 9.73 -13.44
C VAL A 12 -21.13 8.45 -12.68
N LEU A 13 -20.29 8.56 -11.65
CA LEU A 13 -19.85 7.43 -10.82
C LEU A 13 -20.99 6.79 -10.04
N GLU A 14 -22.01 7.56 -9.65
CA GLU A 14 -23.20 7.03 -8.97
C GLU A 14 -23.88 5.90 -9.76
N LYS A 15 -23.83 5.94 -11.10
CA LYS A 15 -24.45 4.92 -11.96
C LYS A 15 -23.71 3.59 -11.96
N ASP A 16 -22.42 3.62 -11.63
CA ASP A 16 -21.54 2.46 -11.61
C ASP A 16 -21.40 1.88 -10.19
N LEU A 17 -22.10 2.44 -9.19
CA LEU A 17 -22.06 1.94 -7.83
C LEU A 17 -22.59 0.50 -7.73
N GLU A 18 -21.72 -0.38 -7.27
CA GLU A 18 -22.06 -1.76 -6.97
C GLU A 18 -22.93 -1.83 -5.71
N SER A 19 -24.09 -2.48 -5.80
CA SER A 19 -24.95 -2.70 -4.62
C SER A 19 -24.21 -3.35 -3.44
N GLY A 20 -23.26 -4.25 -3.71
CA GLY A 20 -22.43 -4.90 -2.70
C GLY A 20 -21.52 -3.93 -1.95
N SER A 21 -20.93 -2.93 -2.63
CA SER A 21 -20.06 -1.96 -1.98
C SER A 21 -20.85 -0.98 -1.11
N VAL A 22 -22.06 -0.59 -1.54
CA VAL A 22 -23.00 0.21 -0.74
C VAL A 22 -23.45 -0.55 0.51
N GLU A 23 -23.77 -1.85 0.38
CA GLU A 23 -24.10 -2.70 1.52
C GLU A 23 -22.91 -2.81 2.50
N GLN A 24 -21.68 -2.92 1.99
CA GLN A 24 -20.49 -2.96 2.83
C GLN A 24 -20.29 -1.65 3.62
N VAL A 25 -20.55 -0.47 3.04
CA VAL A 25 -20.57 0.80 3.80
C VAL A 25 -21.61 0.74 4.93
N ALA A 26 -22.82 0.24 4.64
CA ALA A 26 -23.85 0.08 5.65
C ALA A 26 -23.43 -0.90 6.76
N ASN A 27 -22.79 -2.01 6.41
CA ASN A 27 -22.30 -3.02 7.35
C ASN A 27 -21.21 -2.45 8.27
N VAL A 28 -20.23 -1.73 7.72
CA VAL A 28 -19.16 -1.08 8.50
C VAL A 28 -19.76 -0.08 9.49
N ALA A 29 -20.80 0.67 9.10
CA ALA A 29 -21.49 1.59 9.99
C ALA A 29 -22.20 0.91 11.19
N THR A 30 -22.25 -0.43 11.26
CA THR A 30 -22.79 -1.18 12.41
C THR A 30 -21.74 -1.50 13.49
N LEU A 31 -20.45 -1.35 13.18
CA LEU A 31 -19.36 -1.83 14.03
C LEU A 31 -19.22 -1.00 15.33
N PRO A 32 -18.97 -1.65 16.49
CA PRO A 32 -18.83 -0.96 17.78
C PRO A 32 -17.72 0.08 17.79
N GLY A 33 -17.97 1.20 18.49
CA GLY A 33 -17.02 2.29 18.66
C GLY A 33 -16.64 3.05 17.38
N ILE A 34 -17.37 2.89 16.27
CA ILE A 34 -17.16 3.71 15.06
C ILE A 34 -17.35 5.20 15.37
N VAL A 35 -16.43 6.03 14.90
CA VAL A 35 -16.39 7.48 15.09
C VAL A 35 -16.69 8.17 13.77
N GLY A 36 -17.64 9.11 13.78
CA GLY A 36 -18.08 9.78 12.55
C GLY A 36 -18.87 8.84 11.65
N ALA A 37 -18.78 9.03 10.33
CA ALA A 37 -19.48 8.20 9.34
C ALA A 37 -18.59 7.02 8.87
N SER A 38 -19.23 5.94 8.42
CA SER A 38 -18.56 5.00 7.51
C SER A 38 -18.46 5.66 6.14
N MET A 39 -17.25 5.94 5.68
CA MET A 39 -17.03 6.71 4.46
C MET A 39 -16.54 5.79 3.34
N ALA A 40 -16.85 6.15 2.10
CA ALA A 40 -16.26 5.54 0.92
C ALA A 40 -15.90 6.60 -0.12
N MET A 41 -14.70 6.44 -0.68
CA MET A 41 -14.10 7.31 -1.69
C MET A 41 -14.73 7.08 -3.08
N PRO A 42 -14.47 7.97 -4.06
CA PRO A 42 -15.10 7.88 -5.38
C PRO A 42 -14.78 6.61 -6.18
N ASP A 43 -13.71 5.90 -5.85
CA ASP A 43 -13.28 4.64 -6.43
C ASP A 43 -13.83 3.40 -5.71
N ILE A 44 -14.89 3.57 -4.91
CA ILE A 44 -15.53 2.50 -4.15
C ILE A 44 -15.93 1.30 -5.01
N HIS A 45 -15.57 0.10 -4.56
CA HIS A 45 -16.04 -1.16 -5.12
C HIS A 45 -16.02 -2.27 -4.08
N THR A 46 -16.64 -3.41 -4.40
CA THR A 46 -16.82 -4.51 -3.44
C THR A 46 -15.48 -5.06 -2.98
N GLY A 47 -15.27 -5.08 -1.66
CA GLY A 47 -14.08 -5.62 -1.01
C GLY A 47 -14.38 -6.84 -0.12
N TYR A 48 -13.51 -7.11 0.86
CA TYR A 48 -13.68 -8.19 1.82
C TYR A 48 -14.19 -7.66 3.17
N GLY A 49 -15.52 -7.67 3.34
CA GLY A 49 -16.21 -7.15 4.52
C GLY A 49 -16.33 -5.61 4.51
N PHE A 50 -15.21 -4.91 4.34
CA PHE A 50 -15.18 -3.47 4.04
C PHE A 50 -15.11 -3.27 2.51
N PRO A 51 -15.66 -2.17 1.96
CA PRO A 51 -15.45 -1.85 0.56
C PRO A 51 -14.02 -1.36 0.34
N ILE A 52 -13.46 -1.64 -0.84
CA ILE A 52 -12.23 -0.97 -1.28
C ILE A 52 -12.57 0.52 -1.51
N GLY A 53 -11.65 1.42 -1.15
CA GLY A 53 -11.94 2.85 -1.06
C GLY A 53 -12.69 3.25 0.23
N GLY A 54 -12.91 2.32 1.15
CA GLY A 54 -13.57 2.58 2.44
C GLY A 54 -12.64 3.25 3.47
N VAL A 55 -13.21 4.13 4.29
CA VAL A 55 -12.55 4.71 5.47
C VAL A 55 -13.50 4.62 6.67
N ALA A 56 -13.00 4.09 7.78
CA ALA A 56 -13.70 4.09 9.05
C ALA A 56 -12.71 4.31 10.21
N ALA A 57 -13.05 5.24 11.10
CA ALA A 57 -12.31 5.47 12.32
C ALA A 57 -13.04 4.80 13.48
N PHE A 58 -12.28 4.23 14.42
CA PHE A 58 -12.81 3.57 15.61
C PHE A 58 -12.14 4.13 16.86
N ASP A 59 -12.91 4.26 17.94
CA ASP A 59 -12.38 4.65 19.25
C ASP A 59 -11.37 3.60 19.74
N ILE A 60 -10.23 4.04 20.29
CA ILE A 60 -9.16 3.12 20.70
C ILE A 60 -9.52 2.24 21.90
N LYS A 61 -10.51 2.63 22.71
CA LYS A 61 -10.92 1.91 23.92
C LYS A 61 -12.14 1.03 23.67
N GLU A 62 -13.14 1.59 22.98
CA GLU A 62 -14.46 0.96 22.80
C GLU A 62 -14.69 0.44 21.37
N GLY A 63 -13.73 0.67 20.47
CA GLY A 63 -13.81 0.29 19.07
C GLY A 63 -13.27 -1.09 18.76
N VAL A 64 -13.25 -1.39 17.46
CA VAL A 64 -12.77 -2.65 16.91
C VAL A 64 -11.64 -2.42 15.93
N ILE A 65 -10.82 -3.45 15.75
CA ILE A 65 -9.90 -3.57 14.61
C ILE A 65 -10.38 -4.73 13.74
N SER A 66 -10.41 -4.52 12.42
CA SER A 66 -10.80 -5.54 11.45
C SER A 66 -9.72 -5.65 10.37
N PRO A 67 -9.06 -6.80 10.20
CA PRO A 67 -8.11 -7.01 9.11
C PRO A 67 -8.75 -6.79 7.73
N GLY A 68 -10.04 -7.10 7.58
CA GLY A 68 -10.79 -6.81 6.34
C GLY A 68 -10.92 -5.31 6.04
N GLY A 69 -10.86 -4.45 7.06
CA GLY A 69 -10.85 -2.99 6.91
C GLY A 69 -9.49 -2.40 6.56
N VAL A 70 -8.41 -3.18 6.71
CA VAL A 70 -7.05 -2.80 6.27
C VAL A 70 -6.74 -3.40 4.90
N GLY A 71 -7.16 -4.64 4.66
CA GLY A 71 -6.93 -5.38 3.42
C GLY A 71 -5.87 -6.47 3.54
N TYR A 72 -5.82 -7.36 2.55
CA TYR A 72 -4.87 -8.48 2.52
C TYR A 72 -3.43 -8.01 2.26
N ASP A 73 -3.21 -7.15 1.26
CA ASP A 73 -1.87 -6.61 1.01
C ASP A 73 -1.62 -5.39 1.90
N ILE A 74 -1.25 -5.68 3.16
CA ILE A 74 -0.96 -4.68 4.18
C ILE A 74 0.10 -3.71 3.65
N ASN A 75 -0.16 -2.41 3.75
CA ASN A 75 0.73 -1.36 3.25
C ASN A 75 1.06 -1.49 1.74
N CYS A 76 0.13 -2.01 0.93
CA CYS A 76 0.15 -1.74 -0.50
C CYS A 76 0.06 -0.23 -0.70
N GLY A 77 1.02 0.34 -1.43
CA GLY A 77 1.20 1.77 -1.48
C GLY A 77 2.09 2.21 -2.61
N VAL A 78 2.23 3.53 -2.72
CA VAL A 78 2.88 4.18 -3.85
C VAL A 78 4.08 4.98 -3.37
N ARG A 79 5.19 4.87 -4.10
CA ARG A 79 6.33 5.80 -4.01
C ARG A 79 6.51 6.52 -5.33
N LEU A 80 6.66 7.84 -5.27
CA LEU A 80 7.04 8.66 -6.41
C LEU A 80 8.49 9.14 -6.27
N LEU A 81 9.33 8.75 -7.21
CA LEU A 81 10.68 9.28 -7.37
C LEU A 81 10.67 10.38 -8.41
N ARG A 82 11.36 11.48 -8.14
CA ARG A 82 11.55 12.57 -9.10
C ARG A 82 12.99 12.59 -9.60
N SER A 83 13.17 12.99 -10.86
CA SER A 83 14.49 13.23 -11.43
C SER A 83 14.66 14.69 -11.83
N ASN A 84 15.86 15.07 -12.26
CA ASN A 84 16.08 16.34 -12.94
C ASN A 84 16.02 16.20 -14.48
N LEU A 85 15.65 15.01 -14.98
CA LEU A 85 15.56 14.75 -16.42
C LEU A 85 14.25 15.30 -16.98
N LYS A 86 14.32 15.73 -18.24
CA LYS A 86 13.14 16.09 -19.03
C LYS A 86 12.78 14.98 -20.00
N ARG A 87 11.51 14.91 -20.38
CA ARG A 87 10.96 13.96 -21.35
C ARG A 87 11.82 13.81 -22.60
N GLU A 88 12.19 14.94 -23.21
CA GLU A 88 13.00 14.97 -24.43
C GLU A 88 14.35 14.24 -24.29
N THR A 89 14.95 14.28 -23.10
CA THR A 89 16.21 13.59 -22.80
C THR A 89 16.03 12.07 -22.71
N LEU A 90 14.88 11.61 -22.21
CA LEU A 90 14.64 10.18 -22.00
C LEU A 90 14.10 9.48 -23.24
N VAL A 91 13.26 10.15 -24.05
CA VAL A 91 12.58 9.53 -25.21
C VAL A 91 13.52 8.71 -26.10
N PRO A 92 14.73 9.18 -26.47
CA PRO A 92 15.65 8.40 -27.30
C PRO A 92 16.16 7.10 -26.66
N ARG A 93 16.11 6.98 -25.33
CA ARG A 93 16.64 5.86 -24.55
C ARG A 93 15.57 5.08 -23.78
N LEU A 94 14.29 5.34 -24.07
CA LEU A 94 13.17 4.77 -23.31
C LEU A 94 13.20 3.24 -23.31
N LYS A 95 13.49 2.62 -24.45
CA LYS A 95 13.60 1.17 -24.58
C LYS A 95 14.75 0.61 -23.74
N GLU A 96 15.92 1.23 -23.81
CA GLU A 96 17.10 0.82 -23.03
C GLU A 96 16.83 0.90 -21.52
N LEU A 97 16.15 1.96 -21.07
CA LEU A 97 15.75 2.10 -19.68
C LEU A 97 14.71 1.05 -19.27
N ALA A 98 13.69 0.82 -20.10
CA ALA A 98 12.66 -0.17 -19.83
C ALA A 98 13.27 -1.59 -19.70
N ASP A 99 14.14 -1.97 -20.63
CA ASP A 99 14.84 -3.26 -20.60
C ASP A 99 15.73 -3.38 -19.36
N ALA A 100 16.45 -2.31 -18.98
CA ALA A 100 17.27 -2.29 -17.77
C ALA A 100 16.43 -2.45 -16.49
N LEU A 101 15.32 -1.71 -16.37
CA LEU A 101 14.43 -1.79 -15.21
C LEU A 101 13.79 -3.17 -15.10
N TYR A 102 13.34 -3.75 -16.21
CA TYR A 102 12.75 -5.09 -16.22
C TYR A 102 13.75 -6.17 -15.77
N ASN A 103 15.01 -6.06 -16.19
CA ASN A 103 16.06 -6.99 -15.79
C ASN A 103 16.50 -6.84 -14.33
N GLU A 104 16.46 -5.61 -13.79
CA GLU A 104 16.91 -5.33 -12.43
C GLU A 104 15.83 -5.53 -11.37
N ILE A 105 14.54 -5.40 -11.73
CA ILE A 105 13.43 -5.38 -10.78
C ILE A 105 12.50 -6.58 -11.05
N PRO A 106 12.64 -7.68 -10.30
CA PRO A 106 11.82 -8.85 -10.52
C PRO A 106 10.34 -8.57 -10.29
N SER A 107 9.51 -9.02 -11.24
CA SER A 107 8.05 -8.91 -11.21
C SER A 107 7.41 -10.26 -11.55
N GLY A 108 6.10 -10.38 -11.31
CA GLY A 108 5.31 -11.59 -11.58
C GLY A 108 5.03 -12.46 -10.36
N VAL A 109 4.03 -13.33 -10.49
CA VAL A 109 3.62 -14.30 -9.44
C VAL A 109 4.77 -15.29 -9.20
N GLY A 110 5.17 -15.44 -7.93
CA GLY A 110 6.23 -16.38 -7.54
C GLY A 110 7.64 -15.93 -7.91
N SER A 111 7.79 -14.74 -8.49
CA SER A 111 9.09 -14.13 -8.75
C SER A 111 9.86 -13.91 -7.45
N LYS A 112 11.18 -14.08 -7.52
CA LYS A 112 12.05 -14.01 -6.35
C LYS A 112 13.04 -12.86 -6.47
N GLY A 113 13.18 -12.09 -5.40
CA GLY A 113 14.14 -10.99 -5.33
C GLY A 113 15.58 -11.48 -5.27
N LYS A 114 16.55 -10.57 -5.47
CA LYS A 114 17.98 -10.84 -5.26
C LYS A 114 18.33 -10.86 -3.76
N ILE A 115 17.52 -10.22 -2.92
CA ILE A 115 17.70 -10.16 -1.47
C ILE A 115 17.35 -11.51 -0.84
N ARG A 116 18.25 -12.01 0.02
CA ARG A 116 18.07 -13.25 0.80
C ARG A 116 18.37 -12.94 2.25
N LEU A 117 17.36 -13.03 3.10
CA LEU A 117 17.46 -12.76 4.52
C LEU A 117 17.37 -14.05 5.32
N GLY A 118 18.17 -14.16 6.36
CA GLY A 118 17.98 -15.15 7.42
C GLY A 118 16.95 -14.67 8.44
N PRO A 119 16.45 -15.56 9.32
CA PRO A 119 15.39 -15.23 10.29
C PRO A 119 15.65 -13.95 11.10
N ASP A 120 16.83 -13.82 11.71
CA ASP A 120 17.20 -12.63 12.50
C ASP A 120 17.15 -11.31 11.71
N GLU A 121 17.45 -11.37 10.40
CA GLU A 121 17.39 -10.18 9.54
C GLU A 121 15.97 -9.88 9.07
N GLU A 122 15.10 -10.90 8.94
CA GLU A 122 13.67 -10.70 8.67
C GLU A 122 12.99 -9.98 9.84
N GLU A 123 13.33 -10.34 11.08
CA GLU A 123 12.83 -9.65 12.27
C GLU A 123 13.32 -8.20 12.34
N LYS A 124 14.60 -7.96 12.06
CA LYS A 124 15.14 -6.59 12.00
C LYS A 124 14.48 -5.77 10.89
N LEU A 125 14.22 -6.36 9.73
CA LEU A 125 13.50 -5.69 8.65
C LEU A 125 12.09 -5.31 9.12
N LEU A 126 11.36 -6.21 9.79
CA LEU A 126 10.03 -5.92 10.32
C LEU A 126 10.05 -4.77 11.35
N LEU A 127 11.03 -4.78 12.25
CA LEU A 127 11.15 -3.80 13.34
C LEU A 127 11.66 -2.43 12.91
N LYS A 128 12.43 -2.35 11.82
CA LYS A 128 13.08 -1.09 11.38
C LYS A 128 12.52 -0.54 10.07
N GLY A 129 11.73 -1.33 9.32
CA GLY A 129 11.17 -0.93 8.04
C GLY A 129 12.21 -0.37 7.06
N ALA A 130 11.94 0.80 6.48
CA ALA A 130 12.83 1.46 5.52
C ALA A 130 14.22 1.81 6.10
N ARG A 131 14.34 2.00 7.42
CA ARG A 131 15.64 2.24 8.06
C ARG A 131 16.57 1.04 7.93
N TRP A 132 16.05 -0.19 7.95
CA TRP A 132 16.85 -1.38 7.67
C TRP A 132 17.44 -1.31 6.26
N ALA A 133 16.66 -0.88 5.26
CA ALA A 133 17.15 -0.78 3.88
C ALA A 133 18.32 0.22 3.78
N PHE A 134 18.18 1.40 4.39
CA PHE A 134 19.27 2.38 4.50
C PHE A 134 20.51 1.79 5.19
N GLU A 135 20.35 1.10 6.33
CA GLU A 135 21.47 0.44 7.03
C GLU A 135 22.17 -0.64 6.19
N LYS A 136 21.50 -1.19 5.17
CA LYS A 136 22.06 -2.11 4.18
C LYS A 136 22.63 -1.42 2.93
N GLY A 137 22.66 -0.09 2.90
CA GLY A 137 23.14 0.70 1.76
C GLY A 137 22.14 0.80 0.61
N LEU A 138 20.85 0.60 0.88
CA LEU A 138 19.77 0.73 -0.10
C LEU A 138 19.05 2.06 0.12
N GLY A 139 19.42 3.07 -0.67
CA GLY A 139 18.88 4.42 -0.57
C GLY A 139 19.67 5.33 0.38
N ASP A 140 19.16 6.54 0.57
CA ASP A 140 19.81 7.59 1.35
C ASP A 140 19.04 7.88 2.64
N VAL A 141 19.72 8.43 3.65
CA VAL A 141 19.06 8.84 4.91
C VAL A 141 17.92 9.83 4.68
N SER A 142 18.06 10.71 3.67
CA SER A 142 17.05 11.70 3.30
C SER A 142 15.79 11.09 2.70
N ASP A 143 15.82 9.82 2.31
CA ASP A 143 14.62 9.11 1.86
C ASP A 143 13.66 8.90 3.03
N LEU A 144 14.18 8.64 4.24
CA LEU A 144 13.34 8.38 5.42
C LEU A 144 12.41 9.56 5.73
N GLU A 145 12.86 10.80 5.52
CA GLU A 145 12.06 12.01 5.75
C GLU A 145 10.92 12.17 4.73
N LYS A 146 10.97 11.45 3.61
CA LYS A 146 10.01 11.54 2.50
C LYS A 146 9.07 10.33 2.42
N ILE A 147 9.05 9.51 3.46
CA ILE A 147 8.18 8.33 3.57
C ILE A 147 7.22 8.57 4.72
N GLU A 148 5.94 8.21 4.52
CA GLU A 148 4.97 8.18 5.60
C GLU A 148 5.51 7.42 6.82
N SER A 149 5.36 8.01 8.01
CA SER A 149 5.89 7.46 9.27
C SER A 149 7.39 7.13 9.23
N GLY A 150 8.18 7.80 8.39
CA GLY A 150 9.60 7.47 8.23
C GLY A 150 9.87 6.08 7.63
N GLY A 151 8.84 5.43 7.07
CA GLY A 151 8.89 4.05 6.61
C GLY A 151 8.97 3.01 7.72
N CYS A 152 8.56 3.34 8.94
CA CYS A 152 8.53 2.42 10.08
C CYS A 152 7.40 2.78 11.05
N LEU A 153 6.47 1.85 11.29
CA LEU A 153 5.46 2.01 12.34
C LEU A 153 6.00 1.43 13.65
N ASP A 154 5.83 2.18 14.74
CA ASP A 154 6.22 1.72 16.07
C ASP A 154 5.31 0.59 16.56
N GLY A 155 5.84 -0.26 17.45
CA GLY A 155 5.07 -1.33 18.09
C GLY A 155 4.92 -2.61 17.25
N ALA A 156 5.65 -2.75 16.14
CA ALA A 156 5.76 -4.01 15.44
C ALA A 156 6.33 -5.11 16.35
N ASP A 157 5.69 -6.28 16.39
CA ASP A 157 6.10 -7.42 17.20
C ASP A 157 6.29 -8.66 16.31
N PRO A 158 7.54 -9.10 16.08
CA PRO A 158 7.83 -10.32 15.33
C PRO A 158 7.25 -11.60 15.95
N SER A 159 7.05 -11.63 17.28
CA SER A 159 6.68 -12.86 17.99
C SER A 159 5.25 -13.34 17.70
N ILE A 160 4.39 -12.43 17.24
CA ILE A 160 3.00 -12.73 16.86
C ILE A 160 2.84 -13.06 15.37
N ILE A 161 3.93 -12.98 14.59
CA ILE A 161 3.91 -13.28 13.15
C ILE A 161 4.12 -14.77 12.95
N SER A 162 3.27 -15.40 12.14
CA SER A 162 3.39 -16.82 11.85
C SER A 162 4.65 -17.14 11.03
N GLN A 163 5.23 -18.31 11.27
CA GLN A 163 6.33 -18.82 10.44
C GLN A 163 5.93 -18.88 8.96
N ARG A 164 4.67 -19.20 8.66
CA ARG A 164 4.14 -19.25 7.29
C ARG A 164 4.17 -17.89 6.61
N ALA A 165 3.94 -16.79 7.33
CA ALA A 165 4.04 -15.44 6.78
C ALA A 165 5.48 -15.13 6.37
N TYR A 166 6.45 -15.43 7.23
CA TYR A 166 7.87 -15.32 6.90
C TYR A 166 8.24 -16.17 5.68
N GLU A 167 7.84 -17.44 5.65
CA GLU A 167 8.13 -18.35 4.53
C GLU A 167 7.59 -17.84 3.19
N ARG A 168 6.36 -17.29 3.19
CA ARG A 168 5.78 -16.69 1.98
C ARG A 168 6.48 -15.40 1.56
N GLY A 169 6.93 -14.60 2.53
CA GLY A 169 7.60 -13.32 2.28
C GLY A 169 9.07 -13.44 1.88
N ARG A 170 9.82 -14.41 2.43
CA ARG A 170 11.30 -14.54 2.41
C ARG A 170 11.97 -14.44 1.05
N ALA A 171 11.27 -14.86 0.00
CA ALA A 171 11.83 -14.85 -1.35
C ALA A 171 11.41 -13.60 -2.15
N GLN A 172 10.54 -12.75 -1.61
CA GLN A 172 9.82 -11.71 -2.35
C GLN A 172 10.28 -10.29 -2.03
N GLN A 173 11.22 -10.10 -1.10
CA GLN A 173 11.82 -8.80 -0.81
C GLN A 173 12.52 -8.24 -2.05
N GLY A 174 12.24 -6.97 -2.37
CA GLY A 174 12.77 -6.32 -3.58
C GLY A 174 12.13 -6.81 -4.88
N THR A 175 10.86 -7.23 -4.85
CA THR A 175 10.07 -7.57 -6.05
C THR A 175 8.81 -6.71 -6.13
N LEU A 176 8.31 -6.47 -7.34
CA LEU A 176 7.02 -5.78 -7.54
C LEU A 176 5.85 -6.69 -7.20
N GLY A 177 5.88 -7.93 -7.69
CA GLY A 177 4.71 -8.80 -7.64
C GLY A 177 3.83 -8.76 -8.86
N SER A 178 2.53 -8.90 -8.65
CA SER A 178 1.49 -9.07 -9.67
C SER A 178 0.23 -8.30 -9.27
N GLY A 179 -0.83 -8.39 -10.08
CA GLY A 179 -2.07 -7.64 -9.84
C GLY A 179 -1.92 -6.22 -10.38
N ASN A 180 -2.30 -5.23 -9.58
CA ASN A 180 -2.16 -3.81 -9.90
C ASN A 180 -0.77 -3.24 -9.55
N HIS A 181 0.21 -4.09 -9.22
CA HIS A 181 1.57 -3.66 -8.89
C HIS A 181 2.40 -3.42 -10.15
N PHE A 182 3.12 -2.29 -10.17
CA PHE A 182 3.91 -1.86 -11.31
C PHE A 182 5.06 -0.95 -10.90
N LEU A 183 5.98 -0.76 -11.84
CA LEU A 183 6.86 0.40 -11.87
C LEU A 183 6.66 1.09 -13.21
N GLU A 184 6.35 2.37 -13.17
CA GLU A 184 6.14 3.18 -14.37
C GLU A 184 7.12 4.35 -14.40
N VAL A 185 7.73 4.55 -15.57
CA VAL A 185 8.45 5.78 -15.87
C VAL A 185 7.48 6.73 -16.54
N GLN A 186 7.24 7.86 -15.88
CA GLN A 186 6.21 8.82 -16.24
C GLN A 186 6.85 10.18 -16.55
N TYR A 187 6.05 11.10 -17.08
CA TYR A 187 6.41 12.51 -17.15
C TYR A 187 5.25 13.37 -16.65
N VAL A 188 5.60 14.53 -16.08
CA VAL A 188 4.63 15.52 -15.61
C VAL A 188 4.09 16.29 -16.82
N ASP A 189 2.90 15.93 -17.28
CA ASP A 189 2.29 16.57 -18.47
C ASP A 189 1.69 17.95 -18.15
N GLU A 190 1.03 18.07 -16.99
CA GLU A 190 0.30 19.26 -16.57
C GLU A 190 0.51 19.57 -15.09
N ILE A 191 0.53 20.87 -14.76
CA ILE A 191 0.61 21.40 -13.39
C ILE A 191 -0.69 22.19 -13.12
N TYR A 192 -1.44 21.76 -12.11
CA TYR A 192 -2.68 22.41 -11.70
C TYR A 192 -2.48 23.43 -10.57
N ASP A 193 -1.50 23.20 -9.70
CA ASP A 193 -1.10 24.10 -8.61
C ASP A 193 0.42 24.29 -8.63
N GLU A 194 0.85 25.40 -9.19
CA GLU A 194 2.27 25.78 -9.29
C GLU A 194 2.95 25.89 -7.92
N LYS A 195 2.27 26.40 -6.89
CA LYS A 195 2.90 26.57 -5.57
C LYS A 195 3.20 25.21 -4.95
N THR A 196 2.22 24.30 -5.00
CA THR A 196 2.37 22.95 -4.46
C THR A 196 3.36 22.13 -5.27
N ALA A 197 3.31 22.21 -6.61
CA ALA A 197 4.27 21.54 -7.48
C ALA A 197 5.71 21.96 -7.19
N ASN A 198 5.96 23.27 -7.05
CA ASN A 198 7.29 23.78 -6.71
C ASN A 198 7.77 23.28 -5.34
N ALA A 199 6.88 23.22 -4.33
CA ALA A 199 7.21 22.68 -3.01
C ALA A 199 7.56 21.18 -3.06
N LEU A 200 6.92 20.42 -3.96
CA LEU A 200 7.20 19.01 -4.22
C LEU A 200 8.40 18.80 -5.16
N GLY A 201 8.97 19.87 -5.72
CA GLY A 201 10.05 19.80 -6.71
C GLY A 201 9.60 19.21 -8.05
N LEU A 202 8.33 19.40 -8.40
CA LEU A 202 7.72 18.96 -9.65
C LEU A 202 7.68 20.11 -10.68
N PHE A 203 7.97 19.79 -11.94
CA PHE A 203 7.88 20.75 -13.05
C PHE A 203 7.42 20.07 -14.35
N LYS A 204 6.82 20.82 -15.27
CA LYS A 204 6.33 20.29 -16.55
C LYS A 204 7.44 19.61 -17.36
N ASP A 205 7.08 18.50 -18.01
CA ASP A 205 7.96 17.58 -18.75
C ASP A 205 9.03 16.86 -17.93
N GLN A 206 9.02 16.99 -16.60
CA GLN A 206 9.94 16.26 -15.73
C GLN A 206 9.66 14.76 -15.78
N ILE A 207 10.72 13.95 -15.83
CA ILE A 207 10.62 12.50 -15.67
C ILE A 207 10.51 12.14 -14.19
N THR A 208 9.53 11.30 -13.89
CA THR A 208 9.31 10.68 -12.59
C THR A 208 9.24 9.17 -12.72
N VAL A 209 9.37 8.46 -11.60
CA VAL A 209 9.18 7.02 -11.53
C VAL A 209 8.21 6.72 -10.41
N MET A 210 7.10 6.07 -10.74
CA MET A 210 6.10 5.62 -9.78
C MET A 210 6.29 4.14 -9.51
N ILE A 211 6.35 3.76 -8.23
CA ILE A 211 6.47 2.38 -7.78
C ILE A 211 5.20 2.06 -6.98
N HIS A 212 4.45 1.07 -7.41
CA HIS A 212 3.27 0.58 -6.72
C HIS A 212 3.46 -0.90 -6.35
N THR A 213 3.57 -1.17 -5.05
CA THR A 213 3.71 -2.51 -4.49
C THR A 213 3.33 -2.50 -3.01
N GLY A 214 3.39 -3.65 -2.35
CA GLY A 214 3.05 -3.79 -0.94
C GLY A 214 3.90 -4.81 -0.20
N SER A 215 3.35 -5.33 0.89
CA SER A 215 3.96 -6.36 1.74
C SER A 215 4.15 -7.73 1.08
N ARG A 216 3.67 -7.91 -0.14
CA ARG A 216 3.75 -9.16 -0.89
C ARG A 216 3.00 -10.29 -0.16
N GLY A 217 3.46 -11.53 -0.31
CA GLY A 217 2.86 -12.69 0.33
C GLY A 217 2.92 -12.66 1.86
N PHE A 218 3.79 -11.83 2.46
CA PHE A 218 3.92 -11.69 3.91
C PHE A 218 2.65 -11.10 4.53
N GLY A 219 2.26 -9.87 4.15
CA GLY A 219 1.09 -9.23 4.76
C GLY A 219 -0.22 -9.94 4.39
N HIS A 220 -0.32 -10.53 3.20
CA HIS A 220 -1.46 -11.38 2.85
C HIS A 220 -1.62 -12.54 3.84
N GLN A 221 -0.53 -13.20 4.21
CA GLN A 221 -0.58 -14.30 5.18
C GLN A 221 -0.93 -13.79 6.57
N VAL A 222 -0.33 -12.68 7.01
CA VAL A 222 -0.69 -12.03 8.29
C VAL A 222 -2.18 -11.72 8.36
N CYS A 223 -2.75 -11.09 7.33
CA CYS A 223 -4.18 -10.79 7.27
C CYS A 223 -5.03 -12.08 7.35
N THR A 224 -4.64 -13.13 6.62
CA THR A 224 -5.32 -14.44 6.66
C THR A 224 -5.30 -15.05 8.06
N ASP A 225 -4.14 -15.05 8.72
CA ASP A 225 -3.96 -15.63 10.04
C ASP A 225 -4.82 -14.90 11.08
N PHE A 226 -4.83 -13.57 11.08
CA PHE A 226 -5.62 -12.78 12.03
C PHE A 226 -7.12 -12.82 11.75
N LEU A 227 -7.54 -12.95 10.48
CA LEU A 227 -8.96 -13.22 10.15
C LEU A 227 -9.44 -14.55 10.73
N GLU A 228 -8.61 -15.60 10.67
CA GLU A 228 -8.94 -16.91 11.24
C GLU A 228 -9.04 -16.84 12.78
N VAL A 229 -8.10 -16.16 13.43
CA VAL A 229 -8.12 -15.92 14.88
C VAL A 229 -9.40 -15.19 15.30
N MET A 230 -9.74 -14.09 14.63
CA MET A 230 -10.93 -13.30 14.95
C MET A 230 -12.22 -14.05 14.66
N SER A 231 -12.29 -14.80 13.55
CA SER A 231 -13.47 -15.61 13.21
C SER A 231 -13.79 -16.64 14.30
N ARG A 232 -12.76 -17.27 14.88
CA ARG A 232 -12.93 -18.19 16.02
C ARG A 232 -13.33 -17.48 17.30
N ALA A 233 -12.84 -16.28 17.54
CA ALA A 233 -13.13 -15.51 18.75
C ALA A 233 -14.60 -15.04 18.79
N VAL A 234 -15.20 -14.71 17.64
CA VAL A 234 -16.59 -14.23 17.53
C VAL A 234 -17.63 -15.36 17.62
N GLN A 235 -17.25 -16.62 17.38
CA GLN A 235 -18.15 -17.78 17.45
C GLN A 235 -18.39 -18.30 18.89
N LYS A 236 -17.74 -17.71 19.89
CA LYS A 236 -17.91 -18.06 21.31
C LYS A 236 -18.92 -17.15 21.98
#